data_AF-A0A7V0QIG9-F1
#
_entry.id   AF-A0A7V0QIG9-F1
#
_cell.length_a   1.000
_cell.length_b   1.000
_cell.length_c   1.000
_cell.angle_alpha   90.00
_cell.angle_beta   90.00
_cell.angle_gamma   90.00
#
_symmetry.space_group_name_H-M   'P 1'
#
loop_
_entity.id
_entity.type
_entity.pdbx_description
1 polymer ?
#
loop_
_entity_poly.entity_id
_entity_poly.type
_entity_poly.pdbx_seq_one_letter_code
_entity_poly.pdbx_strand_id
1 'polypeptide(L)'
;FDDCMKIVEFLADNYPVALLNSKNAWRIKGQESYSYEIAQAFNYDVGNLVVIAPIGNAGNITAIVSGFLNLYDLGIIDSLPQILGVQSEHANPVYLYYLEPDRSKRKFTPVKVRPSVAQAAMIGNPVSMPRVIHLVEKYRSIAGEESFLVEEVKEQDIMECMLVANRNGHIVCTQGGEGIAGLKKAIKRGSVDRSRVAVVDSTAHILKFLVFQEKYFTDSFEPEFEIQVDDNLKNLPKYVCPSDLEKTPASGQPLSESEFKLFVRRTAEEIAKLLGIERKE
;
A
#
# COMPACT_ATOMS: atom_id res chain seq x y z
N PHE A 1 -3.22 5.76 25.23
CA PHE A 1 -4.15 5.31 24.18
C PHE A 1 -5.19 4.35 24.78
N ASP A 2 -4.77 3.26 25.41
CA ASP A 2 -5.66 2.22 25.95
C ASP A 2 -6.69 2.75 26.96
N ASP A 3 -6.29 3.67 27.85
CA ASP A 3 -7.24 4.26 28.80
C ASP A 3 -8.28 5.16 28.14
N CYS A 4 -7.92 5.84 27.04
CA CYS A 4 -8.88 6.60 26.23
C CYS A 4 -9.87 5.65 25.54
N MET A 5 -9.38 4.49 25.04
CA MET A 5 -10.26 3.47 24.45
C MET A 5 -11.30 2.95 25.45
N LYS A 6 -10.92 2.72 26.71
CA LYS A 6 -11.88 2.34 27.77
C LYS A 6 -12.97 3.39 27.97
N ILE A 7 -12.62 4.69 27.94
CA ILE A 7 -13.57 5.79 28.07
C ILE A 7 -14.52 5.84 26.86
N VAL A 8 -13.98 5.71 25.65
CA VAL A 8 -14.79 5.74 24.41
C VAL A 8 -15.73 4.53 24.32
N GLU A 9 -15.29 3.36 24.78
CA GLU A 9 -16.14 2.17 24.91
C GLU A 9 -17.25 2.37 25.93
N PHE A 10 -16.91 2.87 27.13
CA PHE A 10 -17.91 3.21 28.13
C PHE A 10 -18.94 4.24 27.62
N LEU A 11 -18.49 5.25 26.88
CA LEU A 11 -19.37 6.22 26.24
C LEU A 11 -20.32 5.57 25.24
N ALA A 12 -19.83 4.67 24.39
CA ALA A 12 -20.65 3.98 23.40
C ALA A 12 -21.66 3.00 24.02
N ASP A 13 -21.30 2.37 25.15
CA ASP A 13 -22.17 1.42 25.85
C ASP A 13 -23.28 2.10 26.67
N ASN A 14 -23.05 3.33 27.14
CA ASN A 14 -23.94 4.00 28.10
C ASN A 14 -24.65 5.24 27.56
N TYR A 15 -24.26 5.75 26.39
CA TYR A 15 -24.81 6.96 25.78
C TYR A 15 -25.12 6.73 24.30
N PRO A 16 -25.96 7.57 23.64
CA PRO A 16 -26.29 7.43 22.21
C PRO A 16 -25.13 7.86 21.30
N VAL A 17 -24.00 7.17 21.42
CA VAL A 17 -22.75 7.40 20.69
C VAL A 17 -22.37 6.10 20.00
N ALA A 18 -22.21 6.12 18.68
CA ALA A 18 -21.78 4.95 17.92
C ALA A 18 -20.25 4.88 17.84
N LEU A 19 -19.66 3.75 18.22
CA LEU A 19 -18.24 3.49 18.03
C LEU A 19 -17.95 3.20 16.56
N LEU A 20 -17.20 4.07 15.87
CA LEU A 20 -16.87 3.92 14.44
C LEU A 20 -15.44 3.43 14.19
N ASN A 21 -14.80 2.79 15.16
CA ASN A 21 -13.47 2.20 15.00
C ASN A 21 -13.52 0.77 14.38
N SER A 22 -12.39 0.07 14.34
CA SER A 22 -12.27 -1.29 13.77
C SER A 22 -13.07 -2.38 14.50
N LYS A 23 -13.62 -2.11 15.70
CA LYS A 23 -14.54 -3.03 16.39
C LYS A 23 -15.95 -3.02 15.78
N ASN A 24 -16.29 -1.98 15.00
CA ASN A 24 -17.61 -1.85 14.41
C ASN A 24 -17.84 -2.88 13.29
N ALA A 25 -18.82 -3.77 13.48
CA ALA A 25 -19.14 -4.82 12.52
C ALA A 25 -19.68 -4.28 11.17
N TRP A 26 -20.39 -3.14 11.17
CA TRP A 26 -20.91 -2.51 9.96
C TRP A 26 -19.79 -2.02 9.05
N ARG A 27 -18.66 -1.59 9.61
CA ARG A 27 -17.48 -1.23 8.82
C ARG A 27 -16.91 -2.43 8.07
N ILE A 28 -16.85 -3.59 8.73
CA ILE A 28 -16.39 -4.84 8.09
C ILE A 28 -17.35 -5.24 6.98
N LYS A 29 -18.67 -5.19 7.23
CA LYS A 29 -19.69 -5.49 6.22
C LYS A 29 -19.63 -4.55 5.01
N GLY A 30 -19.40 -3.27 5.23
CA GLY A 30 -19.14 -2.32 4.14
C GLY A 30 -17.88 -2.66 3.36
N GLN A 31 -16.80 -3.03 4.04
CA GLN A 31 -15.52 -3.39 3.41
C GLN A 31 -15.57 -4.71 2.62
N GLU A 32 -16.48 -5.63 2.93
CA GLU A 32 -16.70 -6.87 2.15
C GLU A 32 -17.04 -6.57 0.68
N SER A 33 -17.61 -5.40 0.41
CA SER A 33 -17.92 -4.95 -0.96
C SER A 33 -16.70 -4.91 -1.89
N TYR A 34 -15.49 -4.71 -1.36
CA TYR A 34 -14.27 -4.74 -2.16
C TYR A 34 -14.09 -6.09 -2.87
N SER A 35 -14.34 -7.21 -2.19
CA SER A 35 -14.30 -8.54 -2.81
C SER A 35 -15.40 -8.72 -3.85
N TYR A 36 -16.57 -8.11 -3.65
CA TYR A 36 -17.69 -8.17 -4.60
C TYR A 36 -17.38 -7.38 -5.87
N GLU A 37 -16.79 -6.20 -5.73
CA GLU A 37 -16.35 -5.36 -6.85
C GLU A 37 -15.21 -6.01 -7.63
N ILE A 38 -14.25 -6.66 -6.95
CA ILE A 38 -13.24 -7.48 -7.63
C ILE A 38 -13.91 -8.58 -8.43
N ALA A 39 -14.77 -9.39 -7.81
CA ALA A 39 -15.45 -10.47 -8.53
C ALA A 39 -16.21 -9.93 -9.75
N GLN A 40 -16.95 -8.84 -9.60
CA GLN A 40 -17.66 -8.20 -10.72
C GLN A 40 -16.71 -7.72 -11.84
N ALA A 41 -15.60 -7.06 -11.49
CA ALA A 41 -14.63 -6.56 -12.46
C ALA A 41 -13.96 -7.67 -13.27
N PHE A 42 -13.86 -8.88 -12.69
CA PHE A 42 -13.31 -10.06 -13.34
C PHE A 42 -14.38 -11.03 -13.86
N ASN A 43 -15.62 -10.57 -14.07
CA ASN A 43 -16.74 -11.38 -14.55
C ASN A 43 -16.97 -12.66 -13.73
N TYR A 44 -16.77 -12.56 -12.42
CA TYR A 44 -16.89 -13.60 -11.41
C TYR A 44 -15.90 -14.78 -11.56
N ASP A 45 -14.91 -14.68 -12.47
CA ASP A 45 -13.76 -15.60 -12.55
C ASP A 45 -12.61 -15.07 -11.68
N VAL A 46 -12.51 -15.61 -10.47
CA VAL A 46 -11.54 -15.15 -9.46
C VAL A 46 -10.41 -16.15 -9.20
N GLY A 47 -10.46 -17.36 -9.76
CA GLY A 47 -9.54 -18.44 -9.43
C GLY A 47 -8.08 -18.10 -9.75
N ASN A 48 -7.83 -17.34 -10.82
CA ASN A 48 -6.49 -16.92 -11.20
C ASN A 48 -5.98 -15.66 -10.46
N LEU A 49 -6.80 -15.05 -9.59
CA LEU A 49 -6.42 -13.80 -8.92
C LEU A 49 -5.58 -14.03 -7.67
N VAL A 50 -4.65 -13.12 -7.43
CA VAL A 50 -4.02 -12.90 -6.12
C VAL A 50 -4.44 -11.55 -5.62
N VAL A 51 -5.19 -11.50 -4.52
CA VAL A 51 -5.65 -10.26 -3.89
C VAL A 51 -4.70 -9.93 -2.74
N ILE A 52 -4.04 -8.78 -2.83
CA ILE A 52 -3.00 -8.36 -1.90
C ILE A 52 -3.53 -7.23 -1.04
N ALA A 53 -3.42 -7.40 0.28
CA ALA A 53 -3.91 -6.42 1.24
C ALA A 53 -2.91 -6.17 2.38
N PRO A 54 -2.55 -4.90 2.62
CA PRO A 54 -1.87 -4.45 3.84
C PRO A 54 -2.63 -4.86 5.11
N ILE A 55 -1.92 -5.37 6.12
CA ILE A 55 -2.50 -5.79 7.40
C ILE A 55 -2.07 -4.84 8.53
N GLY A 56 -2.98 -3.94 8.90
CA GLY A 56 -2.92 -3.19 10.16
C GLY A 56 -3.71 -3.87 11.27
N ASN A 57 -4.86 -3.29 11.62
CA ASN A 57 -5.75 -3.84 12.65
C ASN A 57 -6.52 -5.10 12.20
N ALA A 58 -6.16 -5.65 11.05
CA ALA A 58 -6.72 -6.84 10.41
C ALA A 58 -8.24 -6.81 10.10
N GLY A 59 -8.89 -5.64 10.16
CA GLY A 59 -10.27 -5.47 9.72
C GLY A 59 -10.45 -5.64 8.21
N ASN A 60 -9.55 -5.04 7.41
CA ASN A 60 -9.63 -5.12 5.95
C ASN A 60 -9.45 -6.56 5.44
N ILE A 61 -8.39 -7.25 5.87
CA ILE A 61 -8.16 -8.65 5.49
C ILE A 61 -9.32 -9.56 5.93
N THR A 62 -9.93 -9.31 7.10
CA THR A 62 -11.14 -10.01 7.55
C THR A 62 -12.29 -9.80 6.55
N ALA A 63 -12.52 -8.55 6.13
CA ALA A 63 -13.59 -8.22 5.20
C ALA A 63 -13.36 -8.85 3.82
N ILE A 64 -12.11 -8.86 3.33
CA ILE A 64 -11.77 -9.45 2.04
C ILE A 64 -12.04 -10.96 2.04
N VAL A 65 -11.54 -11.67 3.06
CA VAL A 65 -11.76 -13.11 3.26
C VAL A 65 -13.26 -13.40 3.38
N SER A 66 -13.98 -12.64 4.20
CA SER A 66 -15.43 -12.84 4.37
C SER A 66 -16.21 -12.56 3.09
N GLY A 67 -15.82 -11.55 2.31
CA GLY A 67 -16.49 -11.21 1.06
C GLY A 67 -16.39 -12.35 0.03
N PHE A 68 -15.20 -12.90 -0.18
CA PHE A 68 -15.04 -14.04 -1.08
C PHE A 68 -15.73 -15.31 -0.55
N LEU A 69 -15.68 -15.57 0.76
CA LEU A 69 -16.44 -16.68 1.34
C LEU A 69 -17.94 -16.54 1.11
N ASN A 70 -18.51 -15.34 1.27
CA ASN A 70 -19.94 -15.12 1.02
C ASN A 70 -20.30 -15.41 -0.44
N LEU A 71 -19.49 -14.94 -1.40
CA LEU A 71 -19.72 -15.21 -2.83
C LEU A 71 -19.65 -16.71 -3.14
N TYR A 72 -18.68 -17.41 -2.56
CA TYR A 72 -18.49 -18.85 -2.74
C TYR A 72 -19.63 -19.66 -2.11
N ASP A 73 -19.99 -19.35 -0.87
CA ASP A 73 -21.08 -20.00 -0.13
C ASP A 73 -22.45 -19.82 -0.85
N LEU A 74 -22.62 -18.71 -1.58
CA LEU A 74 -23.81 -18.43 -2.39
C LEU A 74 -23.74 -19.05 -3.81
N GLY A 75 -22.63 -19.68 -4.20
CA GLY A 75 -22.43 -20.26 -5.53
C GLY A 75 -22.30 -19.22 -6.66
N ILE A 76 -21.96 -17.97 -6.32
CA ILE A 76 -21.75 -16.89 -7.31
C ILE A 76 -20.37 -17.02 -7.97
N ILE A 77 -19.38 -17.48 -7.19
CA ILE A 77 -18.06 -17.88 -7.67
C ILE A 77 -17.86 -19.37 -7.34
N ASP A 78 -17.10 -20.09 -8.16
CA ASP A 78 -16.84 -21.53 -8.02
C ASP A 78 -15.48 -21.84 -7.37
N SER A 79 -14.68 -20.81 -7.15
CA SER A 79 -13.31 -20.87 -6.66
C SER A 79 -13.01 -19.64 -5.81
N LEU A 80 -11.98 -19.74 -4.97
CA LEU A 80 -11.52 -18.65 -4.12
C LEU A 80 -10.17 -18.14 -4.65
N PRO A 81 -9.95 -16.81 -4.74
CA PRO A 81 -8.65 -16.27 -5.12
C PRO A 81 -7.61 -16.57 -4.03
N GLN A 82 -6.32 -16.45 -4.35
CA GLN A 82 -5.30 -16.42 -3.30
C GLN A 82 -5.31 -15.04 -2.65
N ILE A 83 -5.16 -15.00 -1.33
CA ILE A 83 -5.08 -13.75 -0.56
C ILE A 83 -3.68 -13.65 0.02
N LEU A 84 -3.03 -12.50 -0.20
CA LEU A 84 -1.72 -12.19 0.34
C LEU A 84 -1.84 -11.01 1.31
N GLY A 85 -1.77 -11.30 2.60
CA GLY A 85 -1.54 -10.30 3.63
C GLY A 85 -0.12 -9.78 3.58
N VAL A 86 0.10 -8.49 3.81
CA VAL A 86 1.46 -7.94 3.90
C VAL A 86 1.57 -7.05 5.14
N GLN A 87 2.69 -7.18 5.86
CA GLN A 87 3.05 -6.34 6.99
C GLN A 87 4.49 -5.86 6.89
N SER A 88 4.76 -4.65 7.36
CA SER A 88 6.11 -4.21 7.65
C SER A 88 6.76 -5.03 8.78
N GLU A 89 8.07 -5.29 8.69
CA GLU A 89 8.90 -5.83 9.78
C GLU A 89 8.92 -4.94 11.04
N HIS A 90 8.39 -3.71 10.95
CA HIS A 90 8.20 -2.79 12.08
C HIS A 90 6.87 -3.02 12.82
N ALA A 91 5.92 -3.76 12.23
CA ALA A 91 4.61 -4.07 12.79
C ALA A 91 4.01 -5.36 12.17
N ASN A 92 4.57 -6.51 12.50
CA ASN A 92 4.33 -7.81 11.83
C ASN A 92 3.66 -8.92 12.68
N PRO A 93 2.78 -8.65 13.67
CA PRO A 93 2.30 -9.69 14.60
C PRO A 93 1.47 -10.80 13.92
N VAL A 94 0.82 -10.50 12.78
CA VAL A 94 0.06 -11.49 12.00
C VAL A 94 1.00 -12.36 11.17
N TYR A 95 2.02 -11.76 10.56
CA TYR A 95 3.08 -12.52 9.90
C TYR A 95 3.74 -13.51 10.85
N LEU A 96 4.16 -13.07 12.05
CA LEU A 96 4.78 -13.96 13.05
C LEU A 96 3.88 -15.12 13.46
N TYR A 97 2.56 -14.90 13.51
CA TYR A 97 1.59 -15.97 13.78
C TYR A 97 1.55 -17.02 12.66
N TYR A 98 1.54 -16.61 11.40
CA TYR A 98 1.50 -17.51 10.24
C TYR A 98 2.86 -18.06 9.82
N LEU A 99 3.97 -17.48 10.32
CA LEU A 99 5.33 -17.97 10.13
C LEU A 99 5.53 -19.36 10.74
N GLU A 100 4.80 -19.70 11.82
CA GLU A 100 4.78 -21.04 12.38
C GLU A 100 3.89 -21.96 11.51
N PRO A 101 4.48 -22.92 10.76
CA PRO A 101 3.71 -23.80 9.88
C PRO A 101 2.81 -24.76 10.66
N ASP A 102 3.22 -25.17 11.86
CA ASP A 102 2.44 -26.08 12.70
C ASP A 102 1.32 -25.33 13.42
N ARG A 103 0.09 -25.51 12.93
CA ARG A 103 -1.13 -24.91 13.48
C ARG A 103 -1.26 -25.10 14.99
N SER A 104 -0.81 -26.24 15.53
CA SER A 104 -0.90 -26.54 16.97
C SER A 104 0.06 -25.73 17.83
N LYS A 105 1.13 -25.17 17.23
CA LYS A 105 2.15 -24.36 17.89
C LYS A 105 1.92 -22.86 17.73
N ARG A 106 1.03 -22.44 16.83
CA ARG A 106 0.75 -21.03 16.59
C ARG A 106 0.21 -20.35 17.85
N LYS A 107 0.95 -19.33 18.31
CA LYS A 107 0.56 -18.49 19.45
C LYS A 107 0.65 -17.03 19.07
N PHE A 108 -0.49 -16.36 19.04
CA PHE A 108 -0.51 -14.91 18.82
C PHE A 108 0.14 -14.20 20.00
N THR A 109 1.10 -13.33 19.69
CA THR A 109 1.79 -12.49 20.67
C THR A 109 1.86 -11.07 20.12
N PRO A 110 1.34 -10.06 20.84
CA PRO A 110 1.49 -8.67 20.44
C PRO A 110 2.95 -8.27 20.33
N VAL A 111 3.26 -7.40 19.37
CA VAL A 111 4.61 -6.85 19.17
C VAL A 111 4.65 -5.38 19.52
N LYS A 112 5.82 -4.89 19.96
CA LYS A 112 6.07 -3.46 20.07
C LYS A 112 6.38 -2.91 18.68
N VAL A 113 5.61 -1.93 18.23
CA VAL A 113 5.81 -1.31 16.92
C VAL A 113 7.01 -0.36 16.92
N ARG A 114 7.63 -0.22 15.75
CA ARG A 114 8.67 0.78 15.43
C ARG A 114 8.14 1.79 14.40
N PRO A 115 8.76 2.98 14.24
CA PRO A 115 8.34 3.97 13.25
C PRO A 115 8.28 3.39 11.84
N SER A 116 7.15 3.53 11.14
CA SER A 116 6.94 2.94 9.81
C SER A 116 6.32 3.95 8.85
N VAL A 117 6.73 3.92 7.58
CA VAL A 117 6.11 4.66 6.48
C VAL A 117 4.72 4.12 6.15
N ALA A 118 4.42 2.86 6.50
CA ALA A 118 3.10 2.26 6.43
C ALA A 118 2.27 2.58 7.68
N GLN A 119 2.19 3.86 8.08
CA GLN A 119 1.59 4.29 9.36
C GLN A 119 0.19 3.71 9.64
N ALA A 120 -0.67 3.57 8.63
CA ALA A 120 -2.01 3.01 8.81
C ALA A 120 -2.01 1.50 9.18
N ALA A 121 -0.93 0.79 8.87
CA ALA A 121 -0.72 -0.62 9.17
C ALA A 121 0.18 -0.86 10.40
N MET A 122 0.70 0.19 11.04
CA MET A 122 1.60 0.14 12.20
C MET A 122 0.86 -0.28 13.49
N ILE A 123 0.39 -1.53 13.56
CA ILE A 123 -0.43 -2.08 14.64
C ILE A 123 0.24 -3.33 15.23
N GLY A 124 0.63 -3.23 16.50
CA GLY A 124 1.29 -4.32 17.23
C GLY A 124 0.34 -5.33 17.89
N ASN A 125 -0.93 -4.95 18.07
CA ASN A 125 -1.96 -5.78 18.70
C ASN A 125 -3.30 -5.67 17.94
N PRO A 126 -3.44 -6.34 16.77
CA PRO A 126 -4.67 -6.31 15.99
C PRO A 126 -5.86 -6.89 16.78
N VAL A 127 -6.88 -6.05 17.00
CA VAL A 127 -8.09 -6.38 17.76
C VAL A 127 -8.89 -7.51 17.09
N SER A 128 -8.79 -7.63 15.77
CA SER A 128 -9.55 -8.62 14.98
C SER A 128 -8.88 -9.99 14.85
N MET A 129 -7.75 -10.25 15.51
CA MET A 129 -6.97 -11.48 15.27
C MET A 129 -7.76 -12.79 15.44
N PRO A 130 -8.59 -13.00 16.50
CA PRO A 130 -9.36 -14.25 16.62
C PRO A 130 -10.31 -14.49 15.43
N ARG A 131 -10.87 -13.40 14.89
CA ARG A 131 -11.77 -13.46 13.73
C ARG A 131 -11.00 -13.80 12.45
N VAL A 132 -9.82 -13.20 12.27
CA VAL A 132 -8.91 -13.51 11.14
C VAL A 132 -8.58 -14.99 11.13
N ILE A 133 -8.15 -15.54 12.28
CA ILE A 133 -7.80 -16.96 12.41
C ILE A 133 -8.98 -17.83 11.97
N HIS A 134 -10.17 -17.62 12.56
CA HIS A 134 -11.34 -18.42 12.24
C HIS A 134 -11.71 -18.40 10.75
N LEU A 135 -11.75 -17.21 10.13
CA LEU A 135 -12.13 -17.07 8.73
C LEU A 135 -11.07 -17.62 7.77
N VAL A 136 -9.78 -17.41 8.07
CA VAL A 136 -8.68 -17.95 7.27
C VAL A 136 -8.65 -19.48 7.35
N GLU A 137 -8.93 -20.07 8.50
CA GLU A 137 -9.05 -21.52 8.63
C GLU A 137 -10.19 -22.08 7.76
N LYS A 138 -11.36 -21.41 7.75
CA LYS A 138 -12.44 -21.77 6.81
C LYS A 138 -11.99 -21.62 5.36
N TYR A 139 -11.35 -20.51 5.01
CA TYR A 139 -10.86 -20.23 3.65
C TYR A 139 -9.89 -21.31 3.16
N ARG A 140 -8.89 -21.64 3.97
CA ARG A 140 -7.89 -22.69 3.66
C ARG A 140 -8.48 -24.09 3.63
N SER A 141 -9.54 -24.37 4.39
CA SER A 141 -10.23 -25.66 4.30
C SER A 141 -10.91 -25.90 2.95
N ILE A 142 -11.24 -24.82 2.23
CA ILE A 142 -11.86 -24.86 0.90
C ILE A 142 -10.79 -24.81 -0.21
N ALA A 143 -9.84 -23.87 -0.12
CA ALA A 143 -8.92 -23.55 -1.21
C ALA A 143 -7.46 -23.99 -0.98
N GLY A 144 -7.17 -24.69 0.13
CA GLY A 144 -5.84 -25.17 0.49
C GLY A 144 -5.00 -24.16 1.30
N GLU A 145 -3.89 -24.62 1.87
CA GLU A 145 -3.02 -23.81 2.75
C GLU A 145 -2.47 -22.55 2.07
N GLU A 146 -2.07 -22.70 0.80
CA GLU A 146 -1.47 -21.62 0.00
C GLU A 146 -2.48 -20.55 -0.43
N SER A 147 -3.79 -20.77 -0.22
CA SER A 147 -4.84 -19.81 -0.58
C SER A 147 -4.84 -18.55 0.27
N PHE A 148 -4.20 -18.57 1.43
CA PHE A 148 -3.99 -17.40 2.27
C PHE A 148 -2.56 -17.39 2.77
N LEU A 149 -1.81 -16.35 2.47
CA LEU A 149 -0.42 -16.18 2.89
C LEU A 149 -0.26 -14.83 3.59
N VAL A 150 0.77 -14.72 4.43
CA VAL A 150 1.16 -13.44 5.03
C VAL A 150 2.64 -13.23 4.81
N GLU A 151 2.99 -12.05 4.33
CA GLU A 151 4.35 -11.65 4.04
C GLU A 151 4.79 -10.49 4.93
N GLU A 152 6.09 -10.48 5.19
CA GLU A 152 6.77 -9.37 5.83
C GLU A 152 7.61 -8.60 4.80
N VAL A 153 7.68 -7.28 4.90
CA VAL A 153 8.54 -6.45 4.04
C VAL A 153 9.31 -5.41 4.86
N LYS A 154 10.41 -4.92 4.29
CA LYS A 154 11.21 -3.85 4.90
C LYS A 154 10.63 -2.49 4.56
N GLU A 155 10.85 -1.49 5.42
CA GLU A 155 10.48 -0.10 5.16
C GLU A 155 11.07 0.45 3.86
N GLN A 156 12.32 0.06 3.55
CA GLN A 156 12.97 0.35 2.27
C GLN A 156 12.12 -0.12 1.08
N ASP A 157 11.72 -1.39 1.08
CA ASP A 157 10.99 -2.00 -0.02
C ASP A 157 9.62 -1.33 -0.21
N ILE A 158 8.96 -0.93 0.88
CA ILE A 158 7.68 -0.21 0.86
C ILE A 158 7.82 1.10 0.07
N MET A 159 8.82 1.92 0.41
CA MET A 159 9.04 3.20 -0.25
C MET A 159 9.46 3.03 -1.71
N GLU A 160 10.43 2.16 -2.00
CA GLU A 160 10.91 1.96 -3.36
C GLU A 160 9.82 1.41 -4.29
N CYS A 161 9.03 0.43 -3.83
CA CYS A 161 7.94 -0.12 -4.63
C CYS A 161 6.86 0.91 -4.91
N MET A 162 6.51 1.76 -3.92
CA MET A 162 5.59 2.89 -4.14
C MET A 162 6.14 3.87 -5.18
N LEU A 163 7.41 4.27 -5.06
CA LEU A 163 8.05 5.22 -5.98
C LEU A 163 8.13 4.66 -7.40
N VAL A 164 8.51 3.40 -7.56
CA VAL A 164 8.55 2.71 -8.86
C VAL A 164 7.16 2.63 -9.47
N ALA A 165 6.12 2.28 -8.70
CA ALA A 165 4.76 2.25 -9.20
C ALA A 165 4.31 3.65 -9.67
N ASN A 166 4.53 4.68 -8.85
CA ASN A 166 4.10 6.04 -9.18
C ASN A 166 4.86 6.64 -10.38
N ARG A 167 6.11 6.23 -10.60
CA ARG A 167 6.87 6.57 -11.82
C ARG A 167 6.26 6.00 -13.10
N ASN A 168 5.46 4.95 -12.99
CA ASN A 168 4.72 4.36 -14.11
C ASN A 168 3.29 4.91 -14.24
N GLY A 169 2.98 6.04 -13.59
CA GLY A 169 1.69 6.72 -13.71
C GLY A 169 0.63 6.29 -12.70
N HIS A 170 0.98 5.46 -11.72
CA HIS A 170 0.08 5.11 -10.63
C HIS A 170 0.03 6.18 -9.52
N ILE A 171 -0.98 6.09 -8.64
CA ILE A 171 -1.20 7.00 -7.50
C ILE A 171 -1.32 6.16 -6.23
N VAL A 172 -0.27 5.41 -5.92
CA VAL A 172 -0.20 4.44 -4.84
C VAL A 172 0.30 5.11 -3.56
N CYS A 173 -0.32 4.81 -2.42
CA CYS A 173 0.17 5.22 -1.10
C CYS A 173 1.29 4.29 -0.58
N THR A 174 1.85 4.57 0.59
CA THR A 174 2.87 3.70 1.19
C THR A 174 2.35 2.29 1.44
N GLN A 175 1.10 2.10 1.89
CA GLN A 175 0.52 0.76 2.05
C GLN A 175 0.33 0.02 0.71
N GLY A 176 0.06 0.73 -0.39
CA GLY A 176 0.06 0.08 -1.70
C GLY A 176 1.49 -0.32 -2.12
N GLY A 177 2.51 0.48 -1.77
CA GLY A 177 3.92 0.09 -1.87
C GLY A 177 4.26 -1.17 -1.05
N GLU A 178 3.72 -1.28 0.17
CA GLU A 178 3.81 -2.48 1.02
C GLU A 178 3.21 -3.70 0.33
N GLY A 179 2.01 -3.56 -0.27
CA GLY A 179 1.40 -4.61 -1.07
C GLY A 179 2.27 -5.06 -2.26
N ILE A 180 2.82 -4.12 -3.03
CA ILE A 180 3.69 -4.42 -4.18
C ILE A 180 4.99 -5.10 -3.73
N ALA A 181 5.59 -4.63 -2.62
CA ALA A 181 6.78 -5.25 -2.03
C ALA A 181 6.50 -6.70 -1.61
N GLY A 182 5.35 -6.94 -0.96
CA GLY A 182 4.92 -8.27 -0.54
C GLY A 182 4.70 -9.21 -1.74
N LEU A 183 4.05 -8.72 -2.79
CA LEU A 183 3.89 -9.47 -4.05
C LEU A 183 5.24 -9.83 -4.68
N LYS A 184 6.15 -8.86 -4.81
CA LYS A 184 7.50 -9.08 -5.36
C LYS A 184 8.26 -10.12 -4.55
N LYS A 185 8.15 -10.07 -3.22
CA LYS A 185 8.73 -11.07 -2.32
C LYS A 185 8.09 -12.43 -2.57
N ALA A 186 6.77 -12.55 -2.50
CA ALA A 186 6.01 -13.80 -2.70
C ALA A 186 6.32 -14.49 -4.05
N ILE A 187 6.45 -13.70 -5.13
CA ILE A 187 6.89 -14.21 -6.45
C ILE A 187 8.31 -14.77 -6.39
N LYS A 188 9.24 -14.06 -5.73
CA LYS A 188 10.65 -14.49 -5.64
C LYS A 188 10.83 -15.82 -4.90
N ARG A 189 9.97 -16.12 -3.92
CA ARG A 189 9.95 -17.38 -3.14
C ARG A 189 9.12 -18.49 -3.79
N GLY A 190 8.40 -18.19 -4.87
CA GLY A 190 7.57 -19.17 -5.58
C GLY A 190 6.21 -19.45 -4.93
N SER A 191 5.82 -18.69 -3.90
CA SER A 191 4.52 -18.82 -3.24
C SER A 191 3.37 -18.17 -4.03
N VAL A 192 3.71 -17.29 -4.97
CA VAL A 192 2.81 -16.69 -5.96
C VAL A 192 3.38 -16.94 -7.36
N ASP A 193 2.58 -17.54 -8.24
CA ASP A 193 2.96 -17.77 -9.64
C ASP A 193 2.91 -16.46 -10.44
N ARG A 194 3.88 -16.24 -11.33
CA ARG A 194 4.03 -15.02 -12.14
C ARG A 194 2.95 -14.86 -13.21
N SER A 195 2.25 -15.92 -13.58
CA SER A 195 1.16 -15.91 -14.56
C SER A 195 -0.18 -15.46 -13.97
N ARG A 196 -0.28 -15.35 -12.64
CA ARG A 196 -1.49 -14.89 -11.97
C ARG A 196 -1.71 -13.40 -12.11
N VAL A 197 -2.97 -12.98 -12.05
CA VAL A 197 -3.33 -11.57 -12.04
C VAL A 197 -3.37 -11.06 -10.61
N ALA A 198 -2.57 -10.05 -10.30
CA ALA A 198 -2.49 -9.45 -8.98
C ALA A 198 -3.42 -8.23 -8.85
N VAL A 199 -4.20 -8.18 -7.78
CA VAL A 199 -5.02 -7.03 -7.37
C VAL A 199 -4.46 -6.48 -6.07
N VAL A 200 -3.77 -5.33 -6.13
CA VAL A 200 -3.14 -4.71 -4.96
C VAL A 200 -4.03 -3.61 -4.38
N ASP A 201 -4.42 -3.76 -3.12
CA ASP A 201 -5.20 -2.76 -2.40
C ASP A 201 -4.34 -1.57 -1.92
N SER A 202 -4.36 -0.47 -2.68
CA SER A 202 -3.84 0.83 -2.24
C SER A 202 -4.89 1.54 -1.38
N THR A 203 -4.93 1.17 -0.09
CA THR A 203 -5.98 1.54 0.88
C THR A 203 -6.23 3.04 1.09
N ALA A 204 -5.37 3.92 0.58
CA ALA A 204 -5.48 5.35 0.72
C ALA A 204 -4.85 6.10 -0.47
N HIS A 205 -5.21 7.37 -0.60
CA HIS A 205 -4.60 8.27 -1.57
C HIS A 205 -3.20 8.72 -1.10
N ILE A 206 -2.22 8.79 -2.02
CA ILE A 206 -0.83 9.19 -1.74
C ILE A 206 -0.70 10.56 -1.05
N LEU A 207 -1.67 11.47 -1.26
CA LEU A 207 -1.67 12.80 -0.62
C LEU A 207 -1.58 12.74 0.91
N LYS A 208 -2.04 11.65 1.55
CA LYS A 208 -1.90 11.45 3.00
C LYS A 208 -0.47 11.16 3.45
N PHE A 209 0.40 10.78 2.53
CA PHE A 209 1.74 10.24 2.80
C PHE A 209 2.85 10.98 2.04
N LEU A 210 2.56 12.17 1.48
CA LEU A 210 3.54 12.98 0.76
C LEU A 210 4.80 13.25 1.57
N VAL A 211 4.67 13.39 2.88
CA VAL A 211 5.80 13.64 3.79
C VAL A 211 6.89 12.56 3.70
N PHE A 212 6.52 11.30 3.44
CA PHE A 212 7.50 10.22 3.28
C PHE A 212 8.21 10.27 1.94
N GLN A 213 7.48 10.64 0.88
CA GLN A 213 8.08 10.88 -0.43
C GLN A 213 9.04 12.08 -0.39
N GLU A 214 8.63 13.17 0.26
CA GLU A 214 9.47 14.35 0.46
C GLU A 214 10.74 13.98 1.21
N LYS A 215 10.62 13.30 2.36
CA LYS A 215 11.77 12.79 3.13
C LYS A 215 12.71 11.91 2.32
N TYR A 216 12.17 11.06 1.44
CA TYR A 216 12.98 10.25 0.53
C TYR A 216 13.76 11.13 -0.46
N PHE A 217 13.11 12.15 -1.01
CA PHE A 217 13.73 13.01 -2.01
C PHE A 217 14.74 14.00 -1.43
N THR A 218 14.59 14.38 -0.15
CA THR A 218 15.45 15.34 0.53
C THR A 218 16.46 14.73 1.51
N ASP A 219 16.64 13.40 1.48
CA ASP A 219 17.57 12.68 2.37
C ASP A 219 17.33 12.96 3.87
N SER A 220 16.06 13.06 4.27
CA SER A 220 15.68 13.50 5.63
C SER A 220 14.84 12.47 6.39
N PHE A 221 15.03 11.19 6.08
CA PHE A 221 14.53 10.10 6.91
C PHE A 221 15.34 9.99 8.20
N GLU A 222 14.64 9.81 9.31
CA GLU A 222 15.27 9.49 10.58
C GLU A 222 15.77 8.04 10.58
N PRO A 223 16.86 7.72 11.31
CA PRO A 223 17.46 6.38 11.31
C PRO A 223 16.51 5.26 11.73
N GLU A 224 15.47 5.56 12.55
CA GLU A 224 14.52 4.55 13.04
C GLU A 224 13.60 3.98 11.96
N PHE A 225 13.53 4.63 10.79
CA PHE A 225 12.82 4.09 9.63
C PHE A 225 13.64 3.07 8.84
N GLU A 226 14.96 3.00 9.06
CA GLU A 226 15.85 2.03 8.38
C GLU A 226 15.82 2.16 6.85
N ILE A 227 15.63 3.38 6.33
CA ILE A 227 15.59 3.70 4.90
C ILE A 227 16.91 4.36 4.47
N GLN A 228 17.55 3.79 3.46
CA GLN A 228 18.64 4.37 2.71
C GLN A 228 18.14 4.83 1.33
N VAL A 229 18.32 6.09 1.01
CA VAL A 229 17.80 6.66 -0.24
C VAL A 229 18.60 6.18 -1.46
N ASP A 230 17.89 5.77 -2.51
CA ASP A 230 18.44 5.55 -3.85
C ASP A 230 18.24 6.81 -4.70
N ASP A 231 19.35 7.46 -5.08
CA ASP A 231 19.35 8.65 -5.93
C ASP A 231 18.64 8.42 -7.27
N ASN A 232 18.65 7.19 -7.78
CA ASN A 232 17.96 6.85 -9.03
C ASN A 232 16.45 6.98 -8.89
N LEU A 233 15.90 6.91 -7.68
CA LEU A 233 14.47 7.01 -7.38
C LEU A 233 14.00 8.43 -7.04
N LYS A 234 14.92 9.38 -6.83
CA LYS A 234 14.58 10.78 -6.59
C LYS A 234 13.90 11.42 -7.79
N ASN A 235 12.91 12.27 -7.53
CA ASN A 235 12.27 13.10 -8.54
C ASN A 235 12.07 14.52 -8.00
N LEU A 236 13.18 15.23 -7.80
CA LEU A 236 13.17 16.63 -7.37
C LEU A 236 12.97 17.55 -8.58
N PRO A 237 12.22 18.66 -8.42
CA PRO A 237 12.15 19.68 -9.45
C PRO A 237 13.54 20.23 -9.73
N LYS A 238 13.93 20.26 -11.01
CA LYS A 238 15.17 20.89 -11.46
C LYS A 238 14.86 22.27 -12.02
N TYR A 239 15.51 23.29 -11.48
CA TYR A 239 15.46 24.62 -12.07
C TYR A 239 16.24 24.63 -13.38
N VAL A 240 15.58 25.00 -14.48
CA VAL A 240 16.20 25.09 -15.80
C VAL A 240 16.28 26.56 -16.20
N CYS A 241 17.50 27.08 -16.25
CA CYS A 241 17.79 28.43 -16.73
C CYS A 241 19.07 28.39 -17.57
N PRO A 242 18.97 28.59 -18.90
CA PRO A 242 20.14 28.66 -19.75
C PRO A 242 21.09 29.77 -19.28
N SER A 243 22.37 29.44 -19.10
CA SER A 243 23.38 30.37 -18.55
C SER A 243 23.76 31.50 -19.51
N ASP A 244 23.42 31.37 -20.79
CA ASP A 244 23.72 32.33 -21.85
C ASP A 244 22.62 33.39 -22.05
N LEU A 245 21.54 33.35 -21.26
CA LEU A 245 20.46 34.35 -21.32
C LEU A 245 20.69 35.48 -20.32
N GLU A 246 20.77 36.71 -20.81
CA GLU A 246 20.86 37.92 -19.98
C GLU A 246 19.53 38.29 -19.31
N LYS A 247 18.40 37.92 -19.92
CA LYS A 247 17.05 38.21 -19.41
C LYS A 247 16.16 36.97 -19.46
N THR A 248 15.41 36.77 -18.39
CA THR A 248 14.37 35.74 -18.26
C THR A 248 13.03 36.42 -17.95
N PRO A 249 11.90 35.82 -18.34
CA PRO A 249 10.59 36.39 -18.03
C PRO A 249 10.36 36.36 -16.52
N ALA A 250 9.90 37.48 -15.96
CA ALA A 250 9.52 37.59 -14.56
C ALA A 250 8.14 38.23 -14.42
N SER A 251 7.47 37.99 -13.28
CA SER A 251 6.16 38.57 -13.00
C SER A 251 6.22 40.10 -13.07
N GLY A 252 5.40 40.71 -13.93
CA GLY A 252 5.37 42.16 -14.15
C GLY A 252 6.52 42.72 -15.01
N GLN A 253 7.42 41.88 -15.52
CA GLN A 253 8.53 42.27 -16.40
C GLN A 253 8.56 41.35 -17.63
N PRO A 254 7.64 41.55 -18.60
CA PRO A 254 7.61 40.76 -19.81
C PRO A 254 8.84 41.07 -20.69
N LEU A 255 9.36 40.04 -21.35
CA LEU A 255 10.40 40.19 -22.37
C LEU A 255 9.81 40.79 -23.64
N SER A 256 10.65 41.45 -24.44
CA SER A 256 10.28 41.78 -25.83
C SER A 256 10.09 40.49 -26.66
N GLU A 257 9.42 40.58 -27.80
CA GLU A 257 9.10 39.41 -28.63
C GLU A 257 10.35 38.62 -29.04
N SER A 258 11.44 39.30 -29.41
CA SER A 258 12.71 38.68 -29.80
C SER A 258 13.41 38.00 -28.62
N GLU A 259 13.45 38.66 -27.46
CA GLU A 259 14.01 38.12 -26.22
C GLU A 259 13.21 36.89 -25.74
N PHE A 260 11.88 36.93 -25.86
CA PHE A 260 11.02 35.80 -25.50
C PHE A 260 11.23 34.61 -26.44
N LYS A 261 11.31 34.83 -27.76
CA LYS A 261 11.63 33.77 -28.73
C LYS A 261 12.99 33.11 -28.44
N LEU A 262 13.99 33.93 -28.08
CA LEU A 262 15.31 33.43 -27.67
C LEU A 262 15.22 32.60 -26.38
N PHE A 263 14.52 33.09 -25.35
CA PHE A 263 14.30 32.39 -24.09
C PHE A 263 13.63 31.03 -24.31
N VAL A 264 12.54 30.96 -25.09
CA VAL A 264 11.82 29.71 -25.39
C VAL A 264 12.74 28.72 -26.08
N ARG A 265 13.46 29.14 -27.12
CA ARG A 265 14.38 28.27 -27.85
C ARG A 265 15.47 27.71 -26.95
N ARG A 266 16.17 28.57 -26.19
CA ARG A 266 17.30 28.15 -25.35
C ARG A 266 16.86 27.29 -24.18
N THR A 267 15.73 27.62 -23.56
CA THR A 267 15.14 26.80 -22.49
C THR A 267 14.74 25.43 -23.02
N ALA A 268 14.10 25.35 -24.19
CA ALA A 268 13.75 24.07 -24.81
C ALA A 268 14.99 23.24 -25.19
N GLU A 269 16.04 23.87 -25.71
CA GLU A 269 17.31 23.20 -26.03
C GLU A 269 17.99 22.63 -24.77
N GLU A 270 18.01 23.37 -23.66
CA GLU A 270 18.57 22.86 -22.39
C GLU A 270 17.71 21.74 -21.81
N ILE A 271 16.38 21.83 -21.88
CA ILE A 271 15.48 20.73 -21.48
C ILE A 271 15.74 19.49 -22.34
N ALA A 272 15.81 19.65 -23.67
CA ALA A 272 16.05 18.53 -24.58
C ALA A 272 17.40 17.87 -24.29
N LYS A 273 18.45 18.66 -24.04
CA LYS A 273 19.77 18.16 -23.63
C LYS A 273 19.72 17.40 -22.30
N LEU A 274 19.02 17.94 -21.29
CA LEU A 274 18.86 17.28 -19.98
C LEU A 274 18.10 15.94 -20.08
N LEU A 275 17.16 15.84 -21.01
CA LEU A 275 16.32 14.65 -21.22
C LEU A 275 16.87 13.70 -22.30
N GLY A 276 17.96 14.07 -22.99
CA GLY A 276 18.49 13.30 -24.12
C GLY A 276 17.54 13.21 -25.32
N ILE A 277 16.71 14.24 -25.54
CA ILE A 277 15.75 14.30 -26.65
C ILE A 277 16.42 14.88 -27.89
N GLU A 278 16.40 14.16 -28.99
CA GLU A 278 16.89 14.64 -30.28
C GLU A 278 15.91 15.62 -30.94
N ARG A 279 16.46 16.54 -31.74
CA ARG A 279 15.65 17.50 -32.49
C ARG A 279 14.88 16.74 -33.57
N LYS A 280 13.58 17.04 -33.72
CA LYS A 280 12.79 16.51 -34.84
C LYS A 280 13.42 16.94 -36.17
N GLU A 281 13.61 15.97 -37.06
CA GLU A 281 13.98 16.19 -38.47
C GLU A 281 12.88 16.94 -39.23
#